data_AF-A0A7C7PHS7-F1
#
_entry.id   AF-A0A7C7PHS7-F1
#
_cell.length_a   1.000
_cell.length_b   1.000
_cell.length_c   1.000
_cell.angle_alpha   90.00
_cell.angle_beta   90.00
_cell.angle_gamma   90.00
#
_symmetry.space_group_name_H-M   'P 1'
#
loop_
_entity.id
_entity.type
_entity.pdbx_description
1 polymer ?
#
loop_
_entity_poly.entity_id
_entity_poly.type
_entity_poly.pdbx_seq_one_letter_code
_entity_poly.pdbx_strand_id
1 'polypeptide(L)'
;MNSRLLFPNIEGTEVLFTDEFQEYLLSLHDLLSDRILEARKERIRTVEMVHKNGIHVLELPISEINTTDWQVNPVPDDLKQPGIEISGPAGIASMFINAVNPGPEGERAAGYLDDDEDSGGHSFTDTVNSALNRMYSVTGSLRFEDISRDRVYEIEPGPLPFFMHRERGLHLDEADVTIDGKPISATILSTALTLFHAGKEQINLNQGVYFYLPKLESVEETSIYHDMFEASWELLKLPQNAIIKAIILVESLPTVFRMENMLNALGPYGAGLNAARWDLKASILEYIMADDKSVWPDRFEVDVKTT
;
A
#
# COMPACT_ATOMS: atom_id res chain seq x y z
N MET A 1 21.73 8.93 -18.26
CA MET A 1 21.40 9.58 -16.96
C MET A 1 20.40 10.69 -17.21
N ASN A 2 19.17 10.45 -16.78
CA ASN A 2 18.14 11.47 -16.77
C ASN A 2 18.51 12.53 -15.71
N SER A 3 18.71 13.78 -16.12
CA SER A 3 19.15 14.84 -15.19
C SER A 3 18.08 15.27 -14.19
N ARG A 4 16.84 14.81 -14.34
CA ARG A 4 15.72 15.15 -13.46
C ARG A 4 15.72 14.34 -12.17
N LEU A 5 16.06 13.06 -12.26
CA LEU A 5 15.98 12.09 -11.16
C LEU A 5 17.34 11.96 -10.47
N LEU A 6 17.38 12.19 -9.17
CA LEU A 6 18.56 12.01 -8.33
C LEU A 6 18.22 11.11 -7.15
N PHE A 7 19.10 10.16 -6.85
CA PHE A 7 18.99 9.26 -5.71
C PHE A 7 20.40 8.85 -5.25
N PRO A 8 20.59 8.49 -3.96
CA PRO A 8 21.87 7.99 -3.46
C PRO A 8 22.26 6.68 -4.15
N ASN A 9 23.54 6.53 -4.45
CA ASN A 9 24.09 5.24 -4.88
C ASN A 9 24.37 4.37 -3.64
N ILE A 10 23.41 3.51 -3.30
CA ILE A 10 23.53 2.50 -2.24
C ILE A 10 23.35 1.11 -2.84
N GLU A 11 23.80 0.08 -2.11
CA GLU A 11 23.65 -1.32 -2.54
C GLU A 11 22.20 -1.64 -2.92
N GLY A 12 22.01 -2.28 -4.08
CA GLY A 12 20.70 -2.60 -4.62
C GLY A 12 20.13 -1.58 -5.60
N THR A 13 20.57 -0.32 -5.55
CA THR A 13 20.07 0.70 -6.48
C THR A 13 20.50 0.43 -7.92
N GLU A 14 21.67 -0.18 -8.13
CA GLU A 14 22.14 -0.63 -9.44
C GLU A 14 21.26 -1.73 -10.07
N VAL A 15 20.55 -2.49 -9.23
CA VAL A 15 19.62 -3.54 -9.66
C VAL A 15 18.23 -2.95 -9.91
N LEU A 16 17.77 -2.07 -9.02
CA LEU A 16 16.40 -1.56 -9.05
C LEU A 16 16.19 -0.33 -9.93
N PHE A 17 17.16 0.59 -9.99
CA PHE A 17 17.06 1.86 -10.70
C PHE A 17 17.66 1.77 -12.11
N THR A 18 17.24 0.77 -12.89
CA THR A 18 17.60 0.67 -14.31
C THR A 18 17.04 1.85 -15.10
N ASP A 19 17.61 2.14 -16.28
CA ASP A 19 17.13 3.25 -17.12
C ASP A 19 15.63 3.11 -17.44
N GLU A 20 15.13 1.89 -17.69
CA GLU A 20 13.72 1.63 -17.94
C GLU A 20 12.83 1.87 -16.71
N PHE A 21 13.30 1.50 -15.51
CA PHE A 21 12.58 1.80 -14.29
C PHE A 21 12.50 3.31 -14.04
N GLN A 22 13.61 4.03 -14.27
CA GLN A 22 13.64 5.48 -14.11
C GLN A 22 12.66 6.19 -15.05
N GLU A 23 12.56 5.76 -16.31
CA GLU A 23 11.58 6.29 -17.28
C GLU A 23 10.13 6.03 -16.85
N TYR A 24 9.85 4.83 -16.37
CA TYR A 24 8.55 4.46 -15.82
C TYR A 24 8.18 5.31 -14.58
N LEU A 25 9.11 5.44 -13.63
CA LEU A 25 8.92 6.22 -12.41
C LEU A 25 8.65 7.69 -12.72
N LEU A 26 9.40 8.29 -13.65
CA LEU A 26 9.19 9.67 -14.07
C LEU A 26 7.82 9.87 -14.74
N SER A 27 7.37 8.91 -15.53
CA SER A 27 6.04 8.96 -16.17
C SER A 27 4.91 8.96 -15.14
N LEU A 28 5.01 8.11 -14.10
CA LEU A 28 4.05 8.11 -13.00
C LEU A 28 4.13 9.37 -12.16
N HIS A 29 5.34 9.86 -11.88
CA HIS A 29 5.55 11.12 -11.16
C HIS A 29 4.87 12.29 -11.87
N ASP A 30 5.11 12.45 -13.17
CA ASP A 30 4.56 13.53 -13.99
C ASP A 30 3.02 13.47 -14.08
N LEU A 31 2.45 12.26 -14.03
CA LEU A 31 1.01 12.05 -14.07
C LEU A 31 0.30 12.38 -12.73
N LEU A 32 0.91 12.03 -11.60
CA LEU A 32 0.17 11.91 -10.33
C LEU A 32 0.58 12.90 -9.24
N SER A 33 1.80 13.45 -9.28
CA SER A 33 2.35 14.18 -8.13
C SER A 33 1.54 15.42 -7.74
N ASP A 34 1.07 16.20 -8.71
CA ASP A 34 0.27 17.40 -8.43
C ASP A 34 -1.07 17.04 -7.78
N ARG A 35 -1.68 15.91 -8.16
CA ARG A 35 -2.94 15.43 -7.56
C ARG A 35 -2.72 14.96 -6.13
N ILE A 36 -1.62 14.27 -5.84
CA ILE A 36 -1.25 13.88 -4.47
C ILE A 36 -1.07 15.13 -3.60
N LEU A 37 -0.36 16.14 -4.10
CA LEU A 37 -0.17 17.39 -3.37
C LEU A 37 -1.49 18.13 -3.13
N GLU A 38 -2.42 18.12 -4.07
CA GLU A 38 -3.74 18.72 -3.88
C GLU A 38 -4.60 17.91 -2.90
N ALA A 39 -4.58 16.58 -2.98
CA ALA A 39 -5.26 15.72 -2.02
C ALA A 39 -4.80 15.97 -0.58
N ARG A 40 -3.49 16.12 -0.35
CA ARG A 40 -2.94 16.50 0.96
C ARG A 40 -3.46 17.85 1.47
N LYS A 41 -3.60 18.85 0.59
CA LYS A 41 -4.21 20.13 0.98
C LYS A 41 -5.68 19.97 1.31
N GLU A 42 -6.40 19.13 0.58
CA GLU A 42 -7.80 18.85 0.83
C GLU A 42 -8.04 18.15 2.16
N ARG A 43 -7.13 17.26 2.59
CA ARG A 43 -7.17 16.69 3.96
C ARG A 43 -7.16 17.78 5.03
N ILE A 44 -6.24 18.73 4.92
CA ILE A 44 -6.13 19.86 5.87
C ILE A 44 -7.45 20.66 5.88
N ARG A 45 -7.99 21.00 4.71
CA ARG A 45 -9.28 21.71 4.61
C ARG A 45 -10.41 20.90 5.24
N THR A 46 -10.43 19.59 5.03
CA THR A 46 -11.45 18.69 5.57
C THR A 46 -11.40 18.64 7.10
N VAL A 47 -10.22 18.47 7.70
CA VAL A 47 -10.04 18.49 9.15
C VAL A 47 -10.49 19.83 9.73
N GLU A 48 -10.08 20.96 9.13
CA GLU A 48 -10.51 22.29 9.57
C GLU A 48 -12.03 22.49 9.49
N MET A 49 -12.69 21.95 8.46
CA MET A 49 -14.15 21.98 8.34
C MET A 49 -14.83 21.15 9.42
N VAL A 50 -14.32 19.95 9.70
CA VAL A 50 -14.86 19.08 10.74
C VAL A 50 -14.67 19.72 12.12
N HIS A 51 -13.54 20.35 12.41
CA HIS A 51 -13.34 21.04 13.69
C HIS A 51 -14.32 22.21 13.89
N LYS A 52 -14.73 22.89 12.81
CA LYS A 52 -15.66 24.03 12.87
C LYS A 52 -17.12 23.62 12.90
N ASN A 53 -17.48 22.59 12.12
CA ASN A 53 -18.86 22.26 11.81
C ASN A 53 -19.28 20.88 12.37
N GLY A 54 -18.33 20.04 12.78
CA GLY A 54 -18.57 18.67 13.22
C GLY A 54 -18.51 17.65 12.08
N ILE A 55 -18.58 16.36 12.43
CA ILE A 55 -18.31 15.23 11.52
C ILE A 55 -19.31 15.08 10.36
N HIS A 56 -20.50 15.69 10.45
CA HIS A 56 -21.53 15.59 9.42
C HIS A 56 -21.09 16.16 8.07
N VAL A 57 -20.06 17.01 8.04
CA VAL A 57 -19.46 17.49 6.78
C VAL A 57 -18.75 16.39 5.98
N LEU A 58 -18.50 15.23 6.59
CA LEU A 58 -17.92 14.06 5.91
C LEU A 58 -18.96 13.25 5.14
N GLU A 59 -20.26 13.45 5.41
CA GLU A 59 -21.35 12.75 4.74
C GLU A 59 -21.36 13.07 3.24
N LEU A 60 -21.46 12.02 2.43
CA LEU A 60 -21.55 12.16 0.98
C LEU A 60 -22.99 12.43 0.55
N PRO A 61 -23.20 13.19 -0.55
CA PRO A 61 -24.51 13.32 -1.15
C PRO A 61 -25.02 11.95 -1.65
N ILE A 62 -26.34 11.83 -1.69
CA ILE A 62 -27.00 10.69 -2.33
C ILE A 62 -26.59 10.64 -3.81
N SER A 63 -26.22 9.46 -4.28
CA SER A 63 -25.78 9.19 -5.66
C SER A 63 -26.22 7.79 -6.08
N GLU A 64 -26.14 7.48 -7.38
CA GLU A 64 -26.45 6.13 -7.86
C GLU A 64 -25.54 5.09 -7.21
N ILE A 65 -24.29 5.44 -6.90
CA ILE A 65 -23.32 4.55 -6.26
C ILE A 65 -23.81 4.08 -4.88
N ASN A 66 -24.50 4.93 -4.11
CA ASN A 66 -24.95 4.60 -2.75
C ASN A 66 -26.46 4.33 -2.65
N THR A 67 -27.15 4.18 -3.79
CA THR A 67 -28.59 3.91 -3.84
C THR A 67 -29.00 2.78 -4.79
N THR A 68 -28.08 2.25 -5.58
CA THR A 68 -28.38 1.21 -6.58
C THR A 68 -27.53 -0.03 -6.36
N ASP A 69 -28.01 -1.18 -6.85
CA ASP A 69 -27.27 -2.43 -6.76
C ASP A 69 -26.12 -2.46 -7.78
N TRP A 70 -24.89 -2.59 -7.30
CA TRP A 70 -23.71 -2.85 -8.10
C TRP A 70 -22.74 -3.77 -7.35
N GLN A 71 -21.76 -4.33 -8.05
CA GLN A 71 -20.74 -5.20 -7.45
C GLN A 71 -19.36 -4.88 -8.03
N VAL A 72 -18.31 -5.10 -7.23
CA VAL A 72 -16.93 -5.05 -7.71
C VAL A 72 -16.68 -6.12 -8.77
N ASN A 73 -15.67 -5.91 -9.60
CA ASN A 73 -15.22 -6.93 -10.56
C ASN A 73 -14.82 -8.23 -9.84
N PRO A 74 -14.89 -9.39 -10.51
CA PRO A 74 -14.55 -10.68 -9.92
C PRO A 74 -13.23 -10.63 -9.15
N VAL A 75 -13.29 -11.13 -7.91
CA VAL A 75 -12.13 -11.28 -7.04
C VAL A 75 -11.40 -12.57 -7.42
N PRO A 76 -10.05 -12.59 -7.51
CA PRO A 76 -9.26 -13.79 -7.76
C PRO A 76 -9.47 -14.87 -6.69
N ASP A 77 -9.20 -16.13 -7.02
CA ASP A 77 -9.43 -17.25 -6.08
C ASP A 77 -8.48 -17.22 -4.88
N ASP A 78 -7.25 -16.72 -5.06
CA ASP A 78 -6.29 -16.52 -3.97
C ASP A 78 -6.89 -15.66 -2.85
N LEU A 79 -7.55 -14.53 -3.21
CA LEU A 79 -8.19 -13.62 -2.26
C LEU A 79 -9.51 -14.16 -1.67
N LYS A 80 -10.04 -15.28 -2.17
CA LYS A 80 -11.18 -15.99 -1.57
C LYS A 80 -10.76 -17.10 -0.63
N GLN A 81 -9.48 -17.44 -0.61
CA GLN A 81 -8.96 -18.53 0.20
C GLN A 81 -9.14 -18.19 1.68
N PRO A 82 -9.90 -18.99 2.45
CA PRO A 82 -10.01 -18.77 3.88
C PRO A 82 -8.66 -19.06 4.54
N GLY A 83 -8.20 -18.17 5.41
CA GLY A 83 -6.94 -18.36 6.11
C GLY A 83 -6.50 -17.13 6.88
N ILE A 84 -5.27 -17.19 7.39
CA ILE A 84 -4.62 -16.09 8.10
C ILE A 84 -3.71 -15.37 7.11
N GLU A 85 -3.81 -14.04 7.09
CA GLU A 85 -2.80 -13.17 6.51
C GLU A 85 -1.83 -12.74 7.63
N ILE A 86 -0.55 -13.05 7.48
CA ILE A 86 0.49 -12.54 8.38
C ILE A 86 0.96 -11.18 7.87
N SER A 87 1.35 -10.26 8.77
CA SER A 87 1.94 -8.97 8.40
C SER A 87 3.34 -8.83 8.96
N GLY A 88 4.20 -8.10 8.25
CA GLY A 88 5.57 -7.84 8.70
C GLY A 88 6.37 -6.95 7.73
N PRO A 89 7.49 -6.39 8.21
CA PRO A 89 8.28 -5.44 7.45
C PRO A 89 8.90 -6.06 6.20
N ALA A 90 8.65 -5.46 5.04
CA ALA A 90 9.20 -5.89 3.76
C ALA A 90 10.73 -5.69 3.68
N GLY A 91 11.27 -4.65 4.33
CA GLY A 91 12.69 -4.32 4.29
C GLY A 91 13.61 -5.23 5.12
N ILE A 92 13.06 -6.05 6.03
CA ILE A 92 13.84 -6.91 6.92
C ILE A 92 13.82 -8.36 6.40
N ALA A 93 14.86 -8.74 5.65
CA ALA A 93 14.92 -10.02 4.94
C ALA A 93 14.65 -11.25 5.83
N SER A 94 15.21 -11.31 7.05
CA SER A 94 14.94 -12.44 7.97
C SER A 94 13.48 -12.54 8.38
N MET A 95 12.78 -11.41 8.57
CA MET A 95 11.37 -11.41 8.93
C MET A 95 10.50 -11.74 7.72
N PHE A 96 10.85 -11.23 6.55
CA PHE A 96 10.21 -11.58 5.28
C PHE A 96 10.25 -13.10 5.05
N ILE A 97 11.43 -13.70 5.15
CA ILE A 97 11.62 -15.15 4.94
C ILE A 97 10.79 -15.96 5.95
N ASN A 98 10.80 -15.56 7.23
CA ASN A 98 10.00 -16.24 8.25
C ASN A 98 8.49 -16.12 7.99
N ALA A 99 8.02 -14.99 7.46
CA ALA A 99 6.61 -14.77 7.17
C ALA A 99 6.09 -15.61 6.01
N VAL A 100 6.93 -15.85 4.99
CA VAL A 100 6.56 -16.71 3.86
C VAL A 100 6.74 -18.20 4.16
N ASN A 101 7.62 -18.57 5.10
CA ASN A 101 7.90 -19.95 5.47
C ASN A 101 6.84 -20.56 6.41
N PRO A 102 6.81 -21.90 6.54
CA PRO A 102 5.92 -22.56 7.48
C PRO A 102 6.18 -22.08 8.92
N GLY A 103 5.09 -21.83 9.65
CA GLY A 103 5.16 -21.56 11.08
C GLY A 103 5.57 -22.81 11.89
N PRO A 104 5.64 -22.70 13.23
CA PRO A 104 6.01 -23.82 14.10
C PRO A 104 5.12 -25.07 13.96
N GLU A 105 3.88 -24.89 13.51
CA GLU A 105 2.91 -25.96 13.29
C GLU A 105 3.00 -26.58 11.89
N GLY A 106 3.94 -26.11 11.04
CA GLY A 106 4.18 -26.62 9.69
C GLY A 106 3.26 -26.03 8.62
N GLU A 107 2.34 -25.14 8.98
CA GLU A 107 1.45 -24.46 8.04
C GLU A 107 2.01 -23.09 7.63
N ARG A 108 1.84 -22.73 6.36
CA ARG A 108 2.07 -21.36 5.87
C ARG A 108 0.81 -20.53 6.03
N ALA A 109 0.99 -19.22 6.17
CA ALA A 109 -0.11 -18.28 6.03
C ALA A 109 -0.75 -18.41 4.64
N ALA A 110 -2.03 -18.02 4.52
CA ALA A 110 -2.68 -17.96 3.20
C ALA A 110 -2.14 -16.78 2.39
N GLY A 111 -1.98 -15.63 3.05
CA GLY A 111 -1.40 -14.42 2.48
C GLY A 111 -0.32 -13.82 3.38
N TYR A 112 0.55 -13.01 2.78
CA TYR A 112 1.54 -12.21 3.48
C TYR A 112 1.34 -10.74 3.11
N LEU A 113 0.94 -9.93 4.09
CA LEU A 113 1.02 -8.48 4.03
C LEU A 113 2.48 -8.07 4.26
N ASP A 114 3.23 -7.97 3.16
CA ASP A 114 4.58 -7.41 3.18
C ASP A 114 4.51 -5.89 3.24
N ASP A 115 5.07 -5.33 4.30
CA ASP A 115 4.77 -3.97 4.72
C ASP A 115 5.97 -3.03 4.59
N ASP A 116 5.84 -2.02 3.72
CA ASP A 116 6.76 -0.88 3.65
C ASP A 116 6.18 0.36 4.36
N GLU A 117 5.07 0.21 5.09
CA GLU A 117 4.35 1.29 5.76
C GLU A 117 4.58 1.28 7.27
N ASP A 118 3.58 1.08 8.14
CA ASP A 118 3.71 1.30 9.59
C ASP A 118 4.70 0.38 10.31
N SER A 119 4.95 -0.83 9.81
CA SER A 119 5.96 -1.72 10.39
C SER A 119 7.32 -1.63 9.69
N GLY A 120 7.38 -0.93 8.54
CA GLY A 120 8.59 -0.70 7.77
C GLY A 120 9.49 0.39 8.37
N GLY A 121 10.77 0.32 8.06
CA GLY A 121 11.64 1.49 8.19
C GLY A 121 11.38 2.45 7.02
N HIS A 122 11.46 3.75 7.25
CA HIS A 122 11.23 4.77 6.20
C HIS A 122 12.53 5.45 5.74
N SER A 123 13.66 4.77 5.85
CA SER A 123 14.88 5.21 5.16
C SER A 123 14.86 4.74 3.71
N PHE A 124 15.60 5.42 2.83
CA PHE A 124 15.74 4.97 1.44
C PHE A 124 16.34 3.56 1.33
N THR A 125 17.21 3.19 2.27
CA THR A 125 17.75 1.82 2.36
C THR A 125 16.66 0.79 2.65
N ASP A 126 15.69 1.12 3.52
CA ASP A 126 14.57 0.23 3.81
C ASP A 126 13.70 0.02 2.57
N THR A 127 13.39 1.09 1.82
CA THR A 127 12.63 0.99 0.56
C THR A 127 13.34 0.15 -0.50
N VAL A 128 14.66 0.34 -0.67
CA VAL A 128 15.46 -0.48 -1.58
C VAL A 128 15.44 -1.95 -1.14
N ASN A 129 15.61 -2.21 0.16
CA ASN A 129 15.55 -3.57 0.71
C ASN A 129 14.17 -4.20 0.53
N SER A 130 13.08 -3.45 0.75
CA SER A 130 11.70 -3.92 0.54
C SER A 130 11.50 -4.39 -0.90
N ALA A 131 11.93 -3.58 -1.87
CA ALA A 131 11.83 -3.92 -3.29
C ALA A 131 12.69 -5.13 -3.68
N LEU A 132 13.94 -5.23 -3.19
CA LEU A 132 14.80 -6.40 -3.43
C LEU A 132 14.21 -7.67 -2.80
N ASN A 133 13.74 -7.59 -1.56
CA ASN A 133 13.17 -8.73 -0.84
C ASN A 133 11.93 -9.25 -1.55
N ARG A 134 11.03 -8.37 -2.01
CA ARG A 134 9.89 -8.72 -2.85
C ARG A 134 10.35 -9.41 -4.14
N MET A 135 11.27 -8.80 -4.89
CA MET A 135 11.76 -9.30 -6.17
C MET A 135 12.37 -10.72 -6.05
N TYR A 136 13.24 -10.93 -5.07
CA TYR A 136 13.87 -12.25 -4.87
C TYR A 136 12.91 -13.27 -4.27
N SER A 137 11.90 -12.84 -3.49
CA SER A 137 10.93 -13.76 -2.90
C SER A 137 9.98 -14.36 -3.92
N VAL A 138 9.54 -13.59 -4.91
CA VAL A 138 8.66 -14.07 -5.99
C VAL A 138 9.31 -15.24 -6.76
N THR A 139 10.63 -15.22 -6.91
CA THR A 139 11.41 -16.29 -7.57
C THR A 139 11.92 -17.38 -6.61
N GLY A 140 11.61 -17.26 -5.30
CA GLY A 140 12.07 -18.18 -4.26
C GLY A 140 13.58 -18.12 -3.98
N SER A 141 14.26 -17.04 -4.41
CA SER A 141 15.71 -16.89 -4.33
C SER A 141 16.18 -16.00 -3.18
N LEU A 142 15.27 -15.44 -2.38
CA LEU A 142 15.62 -14.61 -1.23
C LEU A 142 16.39 -15.42 -0.18
N ARG A 143 17.60 -14.95 0.15
CA ARG A 143 18.50 -15.51 1.15
C ARG A 143 19.08 -14.40 2.02
N PHE A 144 19.19 -14.65 3.32
CA PHE A 144 19.80 -13.73 4.27
C PHE A 144 20.72 -14.46 5.24
N GLU A 145 21.89 -13.88 5.51
CA GLU A 145 22.90 -14.45 6.41
C GLU A 145 23.17 -13.47 7.58
N ASP A 146 22.74 -13.87 8.78
CA ASP A 146 23.02 -13.15 10.02
C ASP A 146 24.34 -13.65 10.59
N ILE A 147 25.45 -13.04 10.13
CA ILE A 147 26.81 -13.35 10.58
C ILE A 147 26.95 -13.19 12.10
N SER A 148 26.21 -12.25 12.71
CA SER A 148 26.32 -11.98 14.15
C SER A 148 25.75 -13.11 15.01
N ARG A 149 24.77 -13.85 14.48
CA ARG A 149 24.09 -14.96 15.15
C ARG A 149 24.45 -16.33 14.57
N ASP A 150 25.31 -16.38 13.56
CA ASP A 150 25.63 -17.59 12.79
C ASP A 150 24.37 -18.31 12.28
N ARG A 151 23.47 -17.54 11.64
CA ARG A 151 22.19 -18.04 11.11
C ARG A 151 22.03 -17.71 9.64
N VAL A 152 21.53 -18.68 8.87
CA VAL A 152 21.13 -18.52 7.47
C VAL A 152 19.62 -18.69 7.38
N TYR A 153 18.98 -17.76 6.68
CA TYR A 153 17.55 -17.74 6.38
C TYR A 153 17.37 -17.90 4.88
N GLU A 154 16.56 -18.86 4.47
CA GLU A 154 16.23 -19.15 3.07
C GLU A 154 14.75 -19.51 2.97
N ILE A 155 14.14 -19.22 1.82
CA ILE A 155 12.76 -19.63 1.55
C ILE A 155 12.73 -21.15 1.43
N GLU A 156 11.89 -21.79 2.24
CA GLU A 156 11.66 -23.23 2.17
C GLU A 156 10.87 -23.60 0.90
N PRO A 157 11.05 -24.80 0.32
CA PRO A 157 10.25 -25.25 -0.81
C PRO A 157 8.74 -25.32 -0.50
N GLY A 158 7.92 -25.12 -1.53
CA GLY A 158 6.46 -25.23 -1.46
C GLY A 158 5.74 -24.02 -2.05
N PRO A 159 4.40 -24.05 -2.11
CA PRO A 159 3.62 -22.89 -2.51
C PRO A 159 3.82 -21.77 -1.50
N LEU A 160 4.14 -20.56 -1.99
CA LEU A 160 4.21 -19.36 -1.17
C LEU A 160 2.80 -18.83 -0.86
N PRO A 161 2.62 -18.10 0.26
CA PRO A 161 1.42 -17.28 0.42
C PRO A 161 1.27 -16.31 -0.74
N PHE A 162 0.04 -15.90 -1.06
CA PHE A 162 -0.13 -14.75 -1.95
C PHE A 162 0.39 -13.48 -1.26
N PHE A 163 0.98 -12.56 -2.04
CA PHE A 163 1.50 -11.31 -1.50
C PHE A 163 0.42 -10.22 -1.50
N MET A 164 0.34 -9.49 -0.40
CA MET A 164 -0.48 -8.29 -0.21
C MET A 164 0.44 -7.11 0.07
N HIS A 165 0.94 -6.47 -0.98
CA HIS A 165 1.91 -5.39 -0.84
C HIS A 165 1.26 -4.18 -0.16
N ARG A 166 1.78 -3.77 0.99
CA ARG A 166 1.39 -2.50 1.62
C ARG A 166 2.52 -1.49 1.43
N GLU A 167 2.20 -0.47 0.65
CA GLU A 167 3.13 0.60 0.28
C GLU A 167 2.93 1.82 1.18
N ARG A 168 3.92 2.72 1.21
CA ARG A 168 3.85 3.95 2.01
C ARG A 168 2.64 4.81 1.60
N GLY A 169 1.93 5.36 2.58
CA GLY A 169 0.72 6.13 2.37
C GLY A 169 0.94 7.48 1.68
N LEU A 170 -0.11 8.02 1.05
CA LEU A 170 -0.08 9.21 0.19
C LEU A 170 0.45 10.48 0.85
N HIS A 171 0.53 10.52 2.19
CA HIS A 171 1.02 11.65 2.97
C HIS A 171 2.56 11.65 3.14
N LEU A 172 3.24 10.57 2.75
CA LEU A 172 4.68 10.40 2.91
C LEU A 172 5.45 10.76 1.63
N ASP A 173 6.63 11.34 1.82
CA ASP A 173 7.61 11.61 0.75
C ASP A 173 8.89 10.83 1.02
N GLU A 174 9.60 10.45 -0.05
CA GLU A 174 10.96 9.93 0.03
C GLU A 174 11.94 11.09 -0.17
N ALA A 175 12.61 11.51 0.90
CA ALA A 175 13.46 12.70 0.89
C ALA A 175 14.76 12.50 0.11
N ASP A 176 15.27 11.27 0.04
CA ASP A 176 16.54 10.97 -0.61
C ASP A 176 16.40 10.85 -2.13
N VAL A 177 15.19 10.57 -2.64
CA VAL A 177 14.91 10.47 -4.08
C VAL A 177 14.21 11.75 -4.52
N THR A 178 14.84 12.48 -5.44
CA THR A 178 14.30 13.75 -5.93
C THR A 178 14.06 13.73 -7.43
N ILE A 179 12.97 14.35 -7.86
CA ILE A 179 12.68 14.66 -9.27
C ILE A 179 12.56 16.18 -9.39
N ASP A 180 13.32 16.76 -10.32
CA ASP A 180 13.41 18.21 -10.51
C ASP A 180 13.75 18.97 -9.21
N GLY A 181 14.58 18.34 -8.37
CA GLY A 181 15.04 18.88 -7.09
C GLY A 181 14.03 18.82 -5.95
N LYS A 182 12.88 18.15 -6.12
CA LYS A 182 11.87 17.96 -5.06
C LYS A 182 11.80 16.48 -4.65
N PRO A 183 11.61 16.18 -3.35
CA PRO A 183 11.29 14.82 -2.89
C PRO A 183 10.13 14.23 -3.67
N ILE A 184 10.25 12.95 -4.04
CA ILE A 184 9.17 12.20 -4.69
C ILE A 184 8.15 11.74 -3.64
N SER A 185 6.89 11.57 -4.04
CA SER A 185 5.91 10.84 -3.25
C SER A 185 6.41 9.41 -2.96
N ALA A 186 6.43 9.04 -1.69
CA ALA A 186 6.84 7.70 -1.26
C ALA A 186 5.93 6.62 -1.84
N THR A 187 4.62 6.89 -1.95
CA THR A 187 3.64 6.01 -2.57
C THR A 187 3.98 5.75 -4.03
N ILE A 188 4.26 6.79 -4.81
CA ILE A 188 4.62 6.63 -6.24
C ILE A 188 5.88 5.76 -6.35
N LEU A 189 6.91 6.07 -5.56
CA LEU A 189 8.18 5.34 -5.61
C LEU A 189 8.00 3.86 -5.25
N SER A 190 7.39 3.56 -4.11
CA SER A 190 7.34 2.20 -3.60
C SER A 190 6.35 1.33 -4.39
N THR A 191 5.19 1.86 -4.80
CA THR A 191 4.27 1.15 -5.71
C THR A 191 4.91 0.91 -7.08
N ALA A 192 5.65 1.87 -7.64
CA ALA A 192 6.36 1.68 -8.90
C ALA A 192 7.44 0.59 -8.80
N LEU A 193 8.23 0.61 -7.71
CA LEU A 193 9.24 -0.44 -7.47
C LEU A 193 8.60 -1.82 -7.43
N THR A 194 7.50 -1.95 -6.69
CA THR A 194 6.77 -3.22 -6.58
C THR A 194 6.21 -3.66 -7.92
N LEU A 195 5.46 -2.83 -8.63
CA LEU A 195 4.85 -3.19 -9.92
C LEU A 195 5.91 -3.54 -10.97
N PHE A 196 6.99 -2.76 -11.07
CA PHE A 196 8.01 -2.94 -12.10
C PHE A 196 8.86 -4.19 -11.86
N HIS A 197 9.27 -4.46 -10.62
CA HIS A 197 10.20 -5.55 -10.33
C HIS A 197 9.46 -6.83 -9.95
N ALA A 198 8.84 -6.86 -8.77
CA ALA A 198 8.15 -8.04 -8.27
C ALA A 198 6.84 -8.32 -9.01
N GLY A 199 6.06 -7.29 -9.33
CA GLY A 199 4.74 -7.37 -9.95
C GLY A 199 4.79 -7.96 -11.36
N LYS A 200 5.72 -7.49 -12.21
CA LYS A 200 5.93 -8.08 -13.53
C LYS A 200 6.28 -9.56 -13.44
N GLU A 201 7.11 -9.96 -12.47
CA GLU A 201 7.47 -11.36 -12.32
C GLU A 201 6.32 -12.21 -11.78
N GLN A 202 5.54 -11.72 -10.81
CA GLN A 202 4.30 -12.37 -10.36
C GLN A 202 3.36 -12.63 -11.56
N ILE A 203 3.16 -11.62 -12.41
CA ILE A 203 2.31 -11.74 -13.60
C ILE A 203 2.88 -12.77 -14.58
N ASN A 204 4.20 -12.80 -14.82
CA ASN A 204 4.84 -13.81 -15.68
C ASN A 204 4.62 -15.24 -15.15
N LEU A 205 4.54 -15.40 -13.83
CA LEU A 205 4.24 -16.64 -13.13
C LEU A 205 2.73 -16.94 -13.03
N ASN A 206 1.88 -16.12 -13.65
CA ASN A 206 0.41 -16.16 -13.59
C ASN A 206 -0.16 -15.97 -12.18
N GLN A 207 0.54 -15.23 -11.33
CA GLN A 207 0.06 -14.77 -10.03
C GLN A 207 -0.56 -13.37 -10.16
N GLY A 208 -1.47 -13.03 -9.24
CA GLY A 208 -1.96 -11.66 -9.14
C GLY A 208 -1.03 -10.77 -8.31
N VAL A 209 -1.07 -9.47 -8.57
CA VAL A 209 -0.39 -8.45 -7.78
C VAL A 209 -1.42 -7.74 -6.92
N TYR A 210 -1.35 -7.92 -5.62
CA TYR A 210 -2.37 -7.42 -4.70
C TYR A 210 -1.81 -6.35 -3.78
N PHE A 211 -2.63 -5.34 -3.50
CA PHE A 211 -2.25 -4.20 -2.67
C PHE A 211 -3.21 -4.02 -1.49
N TYR A 212 -2.64 -3.61 -0.37
CA TYR A 212 -3.35 -2.97 0.72
C TYR A 212 -3.12 -1.46 0.63
N LEU A 213 -4.20 -0.66 0.53
CA LEU A 213 -4.11 0.79 0.38
C LEU A 213 -4.31 1.48 1.74
N PRO A 214 -3.25 2.01 2.37
CA PRO A 214 -3.33 2.53 3.73
C PRO A 214 -3.81 3.98 3.77
N LYS A 215 -4.47 4.32 4.88
CA LYS A 215 -4.74 5.68 5.36
C LYS A 215 -5.34 6.62 4.30
N LEU A 216 -6.15 6.08 3.38
CA LEU A 216 -6.90 6.90 2.44
C LEU A 216 -8.01 7.65 3.18
N GLU A 217 -8.35 8.85 2.72
CA GLU A 217 -9.38 9.70 3.32
C GLU A 217 -10.41 10.20 2.30
N SER A 218 -10.18 10.02 1.00
CA SER A 218 -11.09 10.54 -0.04
C SER A 218 -11.23 9.63 -1.26
N VAL A 219 -12.32 9.86 -2.00
CA VAL A 219 -12.55 9.21 -3.30
C VAL A 219 -11.46 9.60 -4.30
N GLU A 220 -11.02 10.86 -4.30
CA GLU A 220 -9.94 11.34 -5.17
C GLU A 220 -8.62 10.60 -4.91
N GLU A 221 -8.27 10.37 -3.64
CA GLU A 221 -7.09 9.58 -3.29
C GLU A 221 -7.18 8.15 -3.79
N THR A 222 -8.38 7.58 -3.82
CA THR A 222 -8.61 6.26 -4.38
C THR A 222 -8.49 6.25 -5.90
N SER A 223 -8.99 7.31 -6.56
CA SER A 223 -8.82 7.50 -8.01
C SER A 223 -7.35 7.69 -8.40
N ILE A 224 -6.50 8.27 -7.55
CA ILE A 224 -5.05 8.33 -7.79
C ILE A 224 -4.46 6.91 -7.92
N TYR A 225 -4.86 5.96 -7.07
CA TYR A 225 -4.41 4.57 -7.20
C TYR A 225 -4.98 3.90 -8.45
N HIS A 226 -6.25 4.13 -8.77
CA HIS A 226 -6.85 3.64 -10.01
C HIS A 226 -6.01 4.08 -11.23
N ASP A 227 -5.73 5.38 -11.33
CA ASP A 227 -4.97 5.93 -12.45
C ASP A 227 -3.50 5.48 -12.45
N MET A 228 -2.92 5.23 -11.27
CA MET A 228 -1.58 4.64 -11.15
C MET A 228 -1.53 3.21 -11.69
N PHE A 229 -2.52 2.37 -11.37
CA PHE A 229 -2.62 1.01 -11.88
C PHE A 229 -2.90 0.98 -13.38
N GLU A 230 -3.79 1.84 -13.85
CA GLU A 230 -4.10 1.98 -15.27
C GLU A 230 -2.87 2.42 -16.08
N ALA A 231 -2.20 3.49 -15.64
CA ALA A 231 -0.97 3.95 -16.28
C ALA A 231 0.12 2.86 -16.26
N SER A 232 0.23 2.11 -15.16
CA SER A 232 1.20 1.00 -15.06
C SER A 232 0.89 -0.12 -16.03
N TRP A 233 -0.38 -0.42 -16.29
CA TRP A 233 -0.78 -1.40 -17.29
C TRP A 233 -0.26 -1.03 -18.68
N GLU A 234 -0.46 0.23 -19.07
CA GLU A 234 -0.03 0.75 -20.37
C GLU A 234 1.50 0.86 -20.47
N LEU A 235 2.14 1.50 -19.48
CA LEU A 235 3.58 1.78 -19.48
C LEU A 235 4.42 0.50 -19.42
N LEU A 236 4.00 -0.47 -18.60
CA LEU A 236 4.69 -1.76 -18.48
C LEU A 236 4.28 -2.77 -19.54
N LYS A 237 3.28 -2.43 -20.37
CA LYS A 237 2.70 -3.29 -21.41
C LYS A 237 2.26 -4.64 -20.84
N LEU A 238 1.55 -4.60 -19.71
CA LEU A 238 1.10 -5.80 -19.03
C LEU A 238 0.18 -6.61 -19.95
N PRO A 239 0.27 -7.96 -19.90
CA PRO A 239 -0.59 -8.80 -20.72
C PRO A 239 -2.05 -8.61 -20.32
N GLN A 240 -2.98 -8.82 -21.26
CA GLN A 240 -4.41 -8.56 -21.04
C GLN A 240 -5.00 -9.37 -19.87
N ASN A 241 -4.41 -10.51 -19.53
CA ASN A 241 -4.81 -11.36 -18.41
C ASN A 241 -4.06 -11.05 -17.10
N ALA A 242 -3.25 -9.99 -17.03
CA ALA A 242 -2.65 -9.56 -15.78
C ALA A 242 -3.73 -9.27 -14.73
N ILE A 243 -3.42 -9.49 -13.47
CA ILE A 243 -4.36 -9.24 -12.37
C ILE A 243 -3.68 -8.30 -11.40
N ILE A 244 -4.26 -7.10 -11.27
CA ILE A 244 -3.92 -6.16 -10.20
C ILE A 244 -5.19 -5.95 -9.38
N LYS A 245 -5.10 -6.12 -8.07
CA LYS A 245 -6.21 -5.89 -7.15
C LYS A 245 -5.78 -5.11 -5.91
N ALA A 246 -6.71 -4.40 -5.31
CA ALA A 246 -6.47 -3.59 -4.14
C ALA A 246 -7.61 -3.70 -3.13
N ILE A 247 -7.23 -3.77 -1.85
CA ILE A 247 -8.12 -3.73 -0.69
C ILE A 247 -7.85 -2.44 0.07
N ILE A 248 -8.88 -1.65 0.33
CA ILE A 248 -8.76 -0.38 1.05
C ILE A 248 -8.79 -0.65 2.55
N LEU A 249 -7.83 -0.11 3.30
CA LEU A 249 -7.90 -0.12 4.75
C LEU A 249 -8.88 0.96 5.21
N VAL A 250 -9.98 0.52 5.83
CA VAL A 250 -10.96 1.38 6.51
C VAL A 250 -10.36 1.76 7.86
N GLU A 251 -9.43 2.70 7.79
CA GLU A 251 -8.59 3.11 8.93
C GLU A 251 -8.48 4.62 9.11
N SER A 252 -9.33 5.37 8.39
CA SER A 252 -9.53 6.79 8.62
C SER A 252 -11.02 7.08 8.83
N LEU A 253 -11.34 8.08 9.64
CA LEU A 253 -12.72 8.48 9.87
C LEU A 253 -13.41 8.90 8.56
N PRO A 254 -12.82 9.72 7.67
CA PRO A 254 -13.45 10.06 6.40
C PRO A 254 -13.83 8.84 5.57
N THR A 255 -12.98 7.80 5.53
CA THR A 255 -13.23 6.57 4.76
C THR A 255 -14.49 5.85 5.21
N VAL A 256 -14.83 5.86 6.50
CA VAL A 256 -16.08 5.27 7.03
C VAL A 256 -17.31 5.85 6.34
N PHE A 257 -17.31 7.13 5.98
CA PHE A 257 -18.44 7.80 5.31
C PHE A 257 -18.50 7.58 3.79
N ARG A 258 -17.49 6.95 3.19
CA ARG A 258 -17.32 6.89 1.74
C ARG A 258 -16.80 5.56 1.20
N MET A 259 -16.89 4.49 1.99
CA MET A 259 -16.43 3.14 1.65
C MET A 259 -16.93 2.67 0.27
N GLU A 260 -18.22 2.83 0.01
CA GLU A 260 -18.86 2.40 -1.25
C GLU A 260 -18.35 3.22 -2.44
N ASN A 261 -18.28 4.55 -2.29
CA ASN A 261 -17.76 5.45 -3.31
C ASN A 261 -16.27 5.20 -3.62
N MET A 262 -15.47 4.87 -2.61
CA MET A 262 -14.05 4.52 -2.83
C MET A 262 -13.90 3.17 -3.54
N LEU A 263 -14.64 2.13 -3.13
CA LEU A 263 -14.64 0.86 -3.85
C LEU A 263 -15.04 1.04 -5.32
N ASN A 264 -16.06 1.87 -5.58
CA ASN A 264 -16.49 2.20 -6.93
C ASN A 264 -15.38 2.93 -7.72
N ALA A 265 -14.69 3.88 -7.08
CA ALA A 265 -13.61 4.64 -7.70
C ALA A 265 -12.36 3.81 -8.03
N LEU A 266 -12.08 2.71 -7.30
CA LEU A 266 -11.05 1.75 -7.72
C LEU A 266 -11.42 1.03 -9.02
N GLY A 267 -12.72 0.96 -9.35
CA GLY A 267 -13.22 0.31 -10.56
C GLY A 267 -12.76 -1.15 -10.67
N PRO A 268 -12.05 -1.53 -11.74
CA PRO A 268 -11.66 -2.93 -11.96
C PRO A 268 -10.64 -3.45 -10.94
N TYR A 269 -9.92 -2.57 -10.26
CA TYR A 269 -8.88 -2.90 -9.29
C TYR A 269 -9.44 -3.21 -7.89
N GLY A 270 -10.70 -2.87 -7.59
CA GLY A 270 -11.29 -3.15 -6.29
C GLY A 270 -11.40 -4.65 -5.99
N ALA A 271 -11.02 -5.05 -4.77
CA ALA A 271 -11.19 -6.41 -4.25
C ALA A 271 -11.81 -6.48 -2.85
N GLY A 272 -11.93 -5.36 -2.12
CA GLY A 272 -12.61 -5.35 -0.83
C GLY A 272 -12.16 -4.24 0.10
N LEU A 273 -12.54 -4.38 1.37
CA LEU A 273 -12.22 -3.48 2.48
C LEU A 273 -11.61 -4.29 3.63
N ASN A 274 -10.72 -3.69 4.39
CA ASN A 274 -10.18 -4.26 5.62
C ASN A 274 -10.39 -3.30 6.79
N ALA A 275 -10.84 -3.80 7.94
CA ALA A 275 -11.06 -3.00 9.13
C ALA A 275 -9.80 -2.93 9.99
N ALA A 276 -9.31 -1.71 10.27
CA ALA A 276 -8.21 -1.49 11.20
C ALA A 276 -8.72 -0.91 12.53
N ARG A 277 -7.98 -1.18 13.62
CA ARG A 277 -8.35 -0.70 14.97
C ARG A 277 -7.60 0.55 15.40
N TRP A 278 -6.26 0.54 15.33
CA TRP A 278 -5.47 1.60 15.96
C TRP A 278 -5.45 2.88 15.12
N ASP A 279 -5.20 2.78 13.82
CA ASP A 279 -5.25 3.91 12.90
C ASP A 279 -6.64 4.53 12.82
N LEU A 280 -7.70 3.71 12.78
CA LEU A 280 -9.06 4.22 12.78
C LEU A 280 -9.34 5.09 14.01
N LYS A 281 -8.93 4.63 15.21
CA LYS A 281 -9.06 5.41 16.44
C LYS A 281 -8.22 6.69 16.42
N ALA A 282 -7.00 6.63 15.91
CA ALA A 282 -6.13 7.79 15.81
C ALA A 282 -6.75 8.85 14.87
N SER A 283 -7.27 8.43 13.73
CA SER A 283 -7.98 9.30 12.80
C SER A 283 -9.27 9.85 13.41
N ILE A 284 -10.08 9.03 14.09
CA ILE A 284 -11.27 9.55 14.80
C ILE A 284 -10.87 10.65 15.78
N LEU A 285 -9.84 10.42 16.59
CA LEU A 285 -9.34 11.41 17.54
C LEU A 285 -8.91 12.71 16.85
N GLU A 286 -8.13 12.64 15.77
CA GLU A 286 -7.70 13.81 14.99
C GLU A 286 -8.89 14.67 14.52
N TYR A 287 -9.96 14.02 14.06
CA TYR A 287 -11.12 14.71 13.53
C TYR A 287 -12.04 15.28 14.61
N ILE A 288 -12.12 14.67 15.79
CA ILE A 288 -13.02 15.14 16.86
C ILE A 288 -12.30 15.90 17.98
N MET A 289 -10.97 16.03 17.95
CA MET A 289 -10.18 16.64 19.04
C MET A 289 -10.55 18.08 19.38
N ALA A 290 -11.23 18.79 18.48
CA ALA A 290 -11.72 20.15 18.71
C ALA A 290 -13.02 20.21 19.54
N ASP A 291 -13.71 19.08 19.73
CA ASP A 291 -14.93 18.99 20.55
C ASP A 291 -14.58 18.64 22.01
N ASP A 292 -14.83 19.59 22.91
CA ASP A 292 -14.54 19.46 24.35
C ASP A 292 -15.38 18.37 25.06
N LYS A 293 -16.44 17.86 24.41
CA LYS A 293 -17.26 16.75 24.90
C LYS A 293 -16.78 15.39 24.39
N SER A 294 -15.91 15.37 23.40
CA SER A 294 -15.41 14.15 22.76
C SER A 294 -14.14 13.65 23.44
N VAL A 295 -14.23 13.40 24.76
CA VAL A 295 -13.11 12.86 25.56
C VAL A 295 -13.21 11.34 25.64
N TRP A 296 -12.13 10.68 25.24
CA TRP A 296 -12.07 9.22 25.20
C TRP A 296 -11.44 8.63 26.48
N PRO A 297 -11.86 7.40 26.87
CA PRO A 297 -11.19 6.66 27.93
C PRO A 297 -9.80 6.18 27.47
N ASP A 298 -9.10 5.43 28.32
CA ASP A 298 -7.83 4.82 27.91
C ASP A 298 -8.03 4.00 26.63
N ARG A 299 -7.08 4.11 25.69
CA ARG A 299 -7.15 3.46 24.38
C ARG A 299 -7.32 1.93 24.46
N PHE A 300 -6.91 1.30 25.56
CA PHE A 300 -7.10 -0.13 25.84
C PHE A 300 -8.52 -0.48 26.27
N GLU A 301 -9.31 0.48 26.75
CA GLU A 301 -10.71 0.30 27.15
C GLU A 301 -11.68 0.44 25.96
N VAL A 302 -11.25 1.04 24.85
CA VAL A 302 -12.01 1.08 23.59
C VAL A 302 -11.73 -0.21 22.81
N ASP A 303 -12.65 -1.16 22.80
CA ASP A 303 -12.56 -2.40 22.01
C ASP A 303 -13.28 -2.27 20.65
N VAL A 304 -13.21 -3.30 19.80
CA VAL A 304 -13.86 -3.27 18.47
C VAL A 304 -15.38 -3.11 18.58
N LYS A 305 -16.00 -3.53 19.67
CA LYS A 305 -17.46 -3.43 19.87
C LYS A 305 -17.90 -2.04 20.30
N THR A 306 -16.95 -1.22 20.75
CA THR A 306 -17.16 0.09 21.36
C THR A 306 -16.46 1.21 20.60
N THR A 307 -15.76 0.87 19.50
CA THR A 307 -15.25 1.81 18.49
C THR A 307 -16.39 2.15 17.54
#